data_AF-A0A528AN61-F1
#
_entry.id   AF-A0A528AN61-F1
#
_cell.length_a   1.000
_cell.length_b   1.000
_cell.length_c   1.000
_cell.angle_alpha   90.00
_cell.angle_beta   90.00
_cell.angle_gamma   90.00
#
_symmetry.space_group_name_H-M   'P 1'
#
loop_
_entity.id
_entity.type
_entity.pdbx_description
1 polymer ?
#
loop_
_entity_poly.entity_id
_entity_poly.type
_entity_poly.pdbx_seq_one_letter_code
_entity_poly.pdbx_strand_id
1 'polypeptide(L)'
;MLAEHVNAQLSEPIQIWTAGDPLEAKGLISKCSGLVGSRYHALISALSQGVPVVGTGWSHKYRALFEDYGCENMLADVSASEEDLKARLRSLIDGSQRAALSDELAEPGARIKDGVQQMWKDVFQLLDKAA
;
A
#
# COMPACT_ATOMS: atom_id res chain seq x y z
N MET A 1 3.74 11.00 20.06
CA MET A 1 4.07 10.21 18.84
C MET A 1 4.35 11.13 17.64
N LEU A 2 5.02 10.68 16.57
CA LEU A 2 5.28 11.54 15.39
C LEU A 2 3.98 12.11 14.79
N ALA A 3 2.93 11.28 14.68
CA ALA A 3 1.63 11.69 14.14
C ALA A 3 1.02 12.88 14.91
N GLU A 4 1.09 12.86 16.26
CA GLU A 4 0.58 13.95 17.10
C GLU A 4 1.37 15.26 16.88
N HIS A 5 2.70 15.18 16.77
CA HIS A 5 3.54 16.35 16.52
C HIS A 5 3.29 16.99 15.15
N VAL A 6 3.04 16.18 14.12
CA VAL A 6 2.68 16.69 12.79
C VAL A 6 1.28 17.29 12.82
N ASN A 7 0.33 16.61 13.47
CA ASN A 7 -1.07 17.06 13.56
C ASN A 7 -1.21 18.40 14.29
N ALA A 8 -0.41 18.64 15.33
CA ALA A 8 -0.38 19.91 16.05
C ALA A 8 0.15 21.10 15.22
N GLN A 9 0.79 20.85 14.07
CA GLN A 9 1.28 21.88 13.15
C GLN A 9 0.27 22.22 12.04
N LEU A 10 -0.82 21.44 11.90
CA LEU A 10 -1.87 21.72 10.92
C LEU A 10 -2.77 22.86 11.41
N SER A 11 -3.25 23.69 10.48
CA SER A 11 -4.26 24.71 10.79
C SER A 11 -5.55 24.11 11.32
N GLU A 12 -5.88 22.91 10.87
CA GLU A 12 -7.02 22.11 11.32
C GLU A 12 -6.51 20.70 11.68
N PRO A 13 -6.52 20.32 12.98
CA PRO A 13 -6.14 18.97 13.38
C PRO A 13 -7.05 17.92 12.75
N ILE A 14 -6.44 16.86 12.25
CA ILE A 14 -7.15 15.69 11.70
C ILE A 14 -7.23 14.57 12.72
N GLN A 15 -8.15 13.65 12.51
CA GLN A 15 -8.34 12.50 13.39
C GLN A 15 -7.14 11.54 13.30
N ILE A 16 -6.55 11.21 14.46
CA ILE A 16 -5.52 10.18 14.58
C ILE A 16 -6.19 8.87 15.04
N TRP A 17 -6.03 7.83 14.24
CA TRP A 17 -6.52 6.48 14.55
C TRP A 17 -5.36 5.61 15.04
N THR A 18 -5.63 4.77 16.04
CA THR A 18 -4.71 3.74 16.51
C THR A 18 -5.44 2.40 16.46
N ALA A 19 -4.93 1.46 15.66
CA ALA A 19 -5.44 0.10 15.64
C ALA A 19 -4.91 -0.68 16.85
N GLY A 20 -5.76 -1.48 17.46
CA GLY A 20 -5.41 -2.39 18.56
C GLY A 20 -4.59 -3.59 18.08
N ASP A 21 -4.78 -4.04 16.84
CA ASP A 21 -4.04 -5.16 16.27
C ASP A 21 -3.81 -5.04 14.74
N PRO A 22 -2.97 -5.91 14.14
CA PRO A 22 -2.68 -5.88 12.71
C PRO A 22 -3.86 -6.18 11.79
N LEU A 23 -4.84 -6.98 12.23
CA LEU A 23 -6.04 -7.29 11.44
C LEU A 23 -6.96 -6.07 11.38
N GLU A 24 -7.12 -5.37 12.51
CA GLU A 24 -7.84 -4.11 12.57
C GLU A 24 -7.16 -3.06 11.68
N ALA A 25 -5.83 -2.91 11.78
CA ALA A 25 -5.09 -1.99 10.92
C ALA A 25 -5.31 -2.29 9.43
N LYS A 26 -5.25 -3.57 9.04
CA LYS A 26 -5.50 -4.01 7.66
C LYS A 26 -6.94 -3.71 7.23
N GLY A 27 -7.91 -3.93 8.12
CA GLY A 27 -9.32 -3.62 7.90
C GLY A 27 -9.56 -2.12 7.69
N LEU A 28 -8.96 -1.26 8.53
CA LEU A 28 -9.02 0.19 8.37
C LEU A 28 -8.44 0.63 7.02
N ILE A 29 -7.26 0.12 6.65
CA ILE A 29 -6.63 0.39 5.35
C ILE A 29 -7.56 0.04 4.20
N SER A 30 -8.29 -1.09 4.27
CA SER A 30 -9.23 -1.52 3.22
C SER A 30 -10.39 -0.57 2.96
N LYS A 31 -10.68 0.33 3.92
CA LYS A 31 -11.75 1.33 3.82
C LYS A 31 -11.25 2.69 3.35
N CYS A 32 -9.95 2.88 3.23
CA CYS A 32 -9.37 4.10 2.72
C CYS A 32 -9.51 4.17 1.19
N SER A 33 -9.77 5.38 0.68
CA SER A 33 -9.75 5.64 -0.77
C SER A 33 -8.33 5.57 -1.34
N GLY A 34 -7.32 5.87 -0.54
CA GLY A 34 -5.91 5.78 -0.90
C GLY A 34 -5.02 5.87 0.35
N LEU A 35 -3.75 5.51 0.20
CA LEU A 35 -2.77 5.51 1.29
C LEU A 35 -1.53 6.32 0.89
N VAL A 36 -1.03 7.17 1.81
CA VAL A 36 0.32 7.73 1.73
C VAL A 36 1.13 7.16 2.88
N GLY A 37 2.28 6.54 2.61
CA GLY A 37 3.04 5.90 3.69
C GLY A 37 4.45 5.48 3.32
N SER A 38 5.20 5.06 4.34
CA SER A 38 6.60 4.62 4.21
C SER A 38 6.88 3.25 4.84
N ARG A 39 5.91 2.70 5.57
CA ARG A 39 6.05 1.44 6.30
C ARG A 39 5.62 0.29 5.40
N TYR A 40 6.56 -0.59 5.07
CA TYR A 40 6.36 -1.69 4.12
C TYR A 40 5.06 -2.47 4.33
N HIS A 41 4.76 -2.88 5.58
CA HIS A 41 3.54 -3.63 5.90
C HIS A 41 2.24 -2.86 5.61
N ALA A 42 2.23 -1.53 5.77
CA ALA A 42 1.08 -0.72 5.40
C ALA A 42 0.91 -0.66 3.88
N LEU A 43 2.03 -0.53 3.13
CA LEU A 43 2.02 -0.49 1.67
C LEU A 43 1.49 -1.80 1.07
N ILE A 44 2.05 -2.95 1.46
CA ILE A 44 1.58 -4.25 0.96
C ILE A 44 0.15 -4.57 1.43
N SER A 45 -0.25 -4.11 2.62
CA SER A 45 -1.64 -4.27 3.08
C SER A 45 -2.62 -3.47 2.22
N ALA A 46 -2.25 -2.27 1.78
CA ALA A 46 -3.08 -1.49 0.87
C ALA A 46 -3.12 -2.09 -0.53
N LEU A 47 -1.95 -2.35 -1.13
CA LEU A 47 -1.83 -2.89 -2.49
C LEU A 47 -2.55 -4.24 -2.65
N SER A 48 -2.37 -5.17 -1.70
CA SER A 48 -3.06 -6.48 -1.71
C SER A 48 -4.58 -6.41 -1.55
N GLN A 49 -5.11 -5.23 -1.19
CA GLN A 49 -6.55 -4.97 -1.05
C GLN A 49 -7.07 -4.02 -2.14
N GLY A 50 -6.26 -3.71 -3.16
CA GLY A 50 -6.63 -2.82 -4.26
C GLY A 50 -6.71 -1.34 -3.87
N VAL A 51 -6.14 -0.95 -2.73
CA VAL A 51 -6.11 0.46 -2.29
C VAL A 51 -4.90 1.16 -2.92
N PRO A 52 -5.08 2.20 -3.75
CA PRO A 52 -3.98 2.94 -4.35
C PRO A 52 -3.05 3.57 -3.31
N VAL A 53 -1.74 3.54 -3.57
CA VAL A 53 -0.71 3.94 -2.59
C VAL A 53 0.28 4.91 -3.19
N VAL A 54 0.57 6.03 -2.52
CA VAL A 54 1.81 6.79 -2.71
C VAL A 54 2.80 6.34 -1.65
N GLY A 55 3.83 5.63 -2.09
CA GLY A 55 4.88 5.13 -1.21
C GLY A 55 6.05 6.09 -1.11
N THR A 56 6.74 6.07 0.02
CA THR A 56 8.13 6.55 0.13
C THR A 56 8.98 5.41 0.66
N GLY A 57 10.18 5.21 0.11
CA GLY A 57 11.03 4.10 0.49
C GLY A 57 12.46 4.29 0.02
N TRP A 58 13.41 3.67 0.71
CA TRP A 58 14.84 3.88 0.49
C TRP A 58 15.58 2.63 0.01
N SER A 59 14.92 1.47 -0.05
CA SER A 59 15.56 0.20 -0.39
C SER A 59 14.86 -0.49 -1.55
N HIS A 60 15.62 -1.31 -2.28
CA HIS A 60 15.17 -2.06 -3.45
C HIS A 60 13.86 -2.86 -3.23
N LYS A 61 13.59 -3.36 -2.02
CA LYS A 61 12.34 -4.09 -1.71
C LYS A 61 11.07 -3.27 -1.93
N TYR A 62 11.13 -1.94 -1.75
CA TYR A 62 9.97 -1.07 -1.99
C TYR A 62 9.71 -0.96 -3.49
N ARG A 63 10.78 -0.82 -4.29
CA ARG A 63 10.69 -0.82 -5.74
C ARG A 63 10.12 -2.15 -6.24
N ALA A 64 10.69 -3.27 -5.81
CA ALA A 64 10.20 -4.60 -6.16
C ALA A 64 8.71 -4.79 -5.81
N LEU A 65 8.28 -4.33 -4.64
CA LEU A 65 6.86 -4.37 -4.26
C LEU A 65 5.99 -3.57 -5.23
N PHE A 66 6.40 -2.36 -5.63
CA PHE A 66 5.60 -1.54 -6.54
C PHE A 66 5.64 -2.09 -7.98
N GLU A 67 6.75 -2.70 -8.39
CA GLU A 67 6.90 -3.44 -9.66
C GLU A 67 5.97 -4.67 -9.70
N ASP A 68 5.88 -5.44 -8.61
CA ASP A 68 5.00 -6.60 -8.50
C ASP A 68 3.53 -6.24 -8.74
N TYR A 69 3.13 -5.02 -8.35
CA TYR A 69 1.80 -4.46 -8.52
C TYR A 69 1.64 -3.54 -9.74
N GLY A 70 2.69 -3.34 -10.54
CA GLY A 70 2.66 -2.51 -11.76
C GLY A 70 2.39 -1.02 -11.51
N CYS A 71 2.79 -0.49 -10.35
CA CYS A 71 2.52 0.90 -9.95
C CYS A 71 3.79 1.66 -9.51
N GLU A 72 4.94 1.39 -10.11
CA GLU A 72 6.25 1.96 -9.79
C GLU A 72 6.25 3.49 -9.77
N ASN A 73 5.48 4.08 -10.69
CA ASN A 73 5.23 5.52 -10.79
C ASN A 73 4.56 6.12 -9.55
N MET A 74 4.15 5.31 -8.58
CA MET A 74 3.56 5.72 -7.30
C MET A 74 4.53 5.59 -6.11
N LEU A 75 5.73 5.04 -6.29
CA LEU A 75 6.82 5.11 -5.32
C LEU A 75 7.64 6.39 -5.51
N ALA A 76 7.62 7.29 -4.53
CA ALA A 76 8.40 8.53 -4.55
C ALA A 76 9.81 8.31 -3.99
N ASP A 77 10.81 8.83 -4.70
CA ASP A 77 12.19 8.90 -4.24
C ASP A 77 12.34 10.02 -3.18
N VAL A 78 13.35 9.90 -2.32
CA VAL A 78 13.68 10.95 -1.34
C VAL A 78 14.12 12.26 -2.01
N SER A 79 14.60 12.21 -3.25
CA SER A 79 14.94 13.38 -4.06
C SER A 79 13.80 13.85 -4.99
N ALA A 80 12.58 13.34 -4.83
CA ALA A 80 11.44 13.75 -5.65
C ALA A 80 11.16 15.26 -5.49
N SER A 81 10.80 15.92 -6.59
CA SER A 81 10.44 17.34 -6.56
C SER A 81 9.07 17.55 -5.91
N GLU A 82 8.79 18.78 -5.47
CA GLU A 82 7.48 19.14 -4.94
C GLU A 82 6.38 18.95 -6.00
N GLU A 83 6.67 19.25 -7.26
CA GLU A 83 5.78 19.02 -8.40
C GLU A 83 5.45 17.54 -8.58
N ASP A 84 6.45 16.64 -8.49
CA ASP A 84 6.25 15.20 -8.61
C ASP A 84 5.36 14.67 -7.47
N LEU A 85 5.61 15.13 -6.24
CA LEU A 85 4.81 14.75 -5.08
C LEU A 85 3.36 15.25 -5.22
N LYS A 86 3.16 16.49 -5.67
CA LYS A 86 1.82 17.04 -5.95
C LYS A 86 1.10 16.23 -7.03
N ALA A 87 1.78 15.81 -8.09
CA ALA A 87 1.17 14.99 -9.14
C ALA A 87 0.67 13.65 -8.60
N ARG A 88 1.49 12.96 -7.79
CA ARG A 88 1.13 11.69 -7.14
C ARG A 88 0.00 11.83 -6.12
N LEU A 89 -0.02 12.92 -5.36
CA LEU A 89 -1.12 13.19 -4.44
C LEU A 89 -2.42 13.50 -5.19
N ARG A 90 -2.35 14.23 -6.31
CA ARG A 90 -3.53 14.49 -7.16
C ARG A 90 -4.11 13.20 -7.72
N SER A 91 -3.30 12.21 -8.09
CA SER A 91 -3.83 10.93 -8.59
C SER A 91 -4.58 10.13 -7.52
N LEU A 92 -4.26 10.32 -6.23
CA LEU A 92 -5.05 9.75 -5.12
C LEU A 92 -6.32 10.55 -4.80
N ILE A 93 -6.31 11.87 -4.99
CA ILE A 93 -7.43 12.75 -4.60
C ILE A 93 -8.49 12.81 -5.70
N ASP A 94 -8.06 12.86 -6.97
CA ASP A 94 -8.96 12.90 -8.12
C ASP A 94 -9.71 11.57 -8.26
N GLY A 95 -11.04 11.63 -8.30
CA GLY A 95 -11.89 10.44 -8.29
C GLY A 95 -11.69 9.53 -9.51
N SER A 96 -11.40 10.10 -10.68
CA SER A 96 -11.22 9.34 -11.91
C SER A 96 -9.85 8.67 -11.98
N GLN A 97 -8.80 9.40 -11.61
CA GLN A 97 -7.43 8.86 -11.56
C GLN A 97 -7.32 7.78 -10.48
N ARG A 98 -7.91 8.01 -9.31
CA ARG A 98 -7.93 7.02 -8.23
C ARG A 98 -8.66 5.74 -8.64
N ALA A 99 -9.79 5.86 -9.35
CA ALA A 99 -10.50 4.69 -9.87
C ALA A 99 -9.63 3.91 -10.85
N ALA A 100 -8.98 4.59 -11.80
CA ALA A 100 -8.05 3.97 -12.74
C ALA A 100 -6.91 3.23 -12.04
N LEU A 101 -6.27 3.86 -11.03
CA LEU A 101 -5.23 3.21 -10.23
C LEU A 101 -5.76 1.96 -9.50
N SER A 102 -6.97 2.02 -8.95
CA SER A 102 -7.58 0.88 -8.28
C SER A 102 -7.85 -0.27 -9.25
N ASP A 103 -8.28 0.04 -10.48
CA ASP A 103 -8.53 -0.95 -11.53
C ASP A 103 -7.22 -1.60 -12.01
N GLU A 104 -6.15 -0.80 -12.16
CA GLU A 104 -4.80 -1.28 -12.50
C GLU A 104 -4.25 -2.27 -11.45
N LEU A 105 -4.60 -2.10 -10.18
CA LEU A 105 -4.18 -3.01 -9.10
C LEU A 105 -4.94 -4.33 -9.06
N ALA A 106 -6.07 -4.45 -9.77
CA ALA A 106 -6.96 -5.61 -9.66
C ALA A 106 -6.30 -6.90 -10.18
N GLU A 107 -5.68 -6.86 -11.37
CA GLU A 107 -5.03 -8.04 -11.97
C GLU A 107 -3.79 -8.47 -11.18
N PRO A 108 -2.81 -7.58 -10.87
CA PRO A 108 -1.63 -7.98 -10.10
C PRO A 108 -2.01 -8.48 -8.71
N GLY A 109 -3.00 -7.84 -8.07
CA GLY A 109 -3.52 -8.25 -6.77
C GLY A 109 -4.11 -9.66 -6.78
N ALA A 110 -4.91 -9.99 -7.80
CA ALA A 110 -5.45 -11.33 -7.98
C ALA A 110 -4.34 -12.36 -8.24
N ARG A 111 -3.43 -12.06 -9.17
CA ARG A 111 -2.32 -12.93 -9.56
C ARG A 111 -1.42 -13.29 -8.37
N ILE A 112 -1.02 -12.29 -7.57
CA ILE A 112 -0.17 -12.49 -6.39
C ILE A 112 -0.92 -13.33 -5.34
N LYS A 113 -2.21 -13.02 -5.10
CA LYS A 113 -3.03 -13.76 -4.14
C LYS A 113 -3.16 -15.24 -4.51
N ASP A 114 -3.44 -15.52 -5.77
CA ASP A 114 -3.57 -16.89 -6.27
C ASP A 114 -2.24 -17.63 -6.19
N GLY A 115 -1.13 -16.96 -6.52
CA GLY A 115 0.23 -17.49 -6.38
C GLY A 115 0.58 -17.86 -4.93
N VAL A 116 0.26 -17.00 -3.96
CA VAL A 116 0.46 -17.28 -2.53
C VAL A 116 -0.39 -18.47 -2.07
N GLN A 117 -1.65 -18.55 -2.51
CA GLN A 117 -2.52 -19.68 -2.19
C GLN A 117 -1.99 -20.99 -2.77
N GLN A 118 -1.50 -20.97 -4.01
CA GLN A 118 -0.93 -22.15 -4.63
C GLN A 118 0.36 -22.59 -3.93
N MET A 119 1.26 -21.66 -3.61
CA MET A 119 2.47 -21.94 -2.85
C MET A 119 2.16 -22.64 -1.53
N TRP A 120 1.15 -22.19 -0.77
CA TRP A 120 0.75 -22.86 0.47
C TRP A 120 0.18 -24.25 0.25
N LYS A 121 -0.61 -24.47 -0.81
CA LYS A 121 -1.08 -25.82 -1.19
C LYS A 121 0.11 -26.75 -1.45
N ASP A 122 1.10 -26.28 -2.19
CA ASP A 122 2.29 -27.06 -2.53
C ASP A 122 3.10 -27.41 -1.27
N VAL A 123 3.27 -26.45 -0.34
CA VAL A 123 3.93 -26.68 0.95
C VAL A 123 3.20 -27.75 1.76
N PHE A 124 1.87 -27.67 1.90
CA PHE A 124 1.11 -28.66 2.66
C PHE A 124 1.17 -30.05 2.02
N GLN A 125 1.10 -30.14 0.69
CA GLN A 125 1.27 -31.41 -0.02
C GLN A 125 2.65 -32.06 0.20
N LEU A 126 3.71 -31.25 0.32
CA LEU A 126 5.04 -31.76 0.63
C LEU A 126 5.14 -32.28 2.07
N LEU A 127 4.53 -31.58 3.02
CA LEU A 127 4.51 -31.99 4.42
C LEU A 127 3.71 -33.28 4.62
N ASP A 128 2.55 -33.39 3.97
CA ASP A 128 1.69 -34.59 4.07
C ASP A 128 2.34 -35.85 3.48
N LYS A 129 3.20 -35.70 2.47
CA LYS A 129 3.97 -36.81 1.88
C LYS A 129 5.14 -37.25 2.76
N ALA A 130 5.59 -36.41 3.68
CA ALA A 130 6.72 -36.67 4.57
C ALA A 130 6.29 -37.23 5.94
N ALA A 131 4.99 -37.21 6.24
CA ALA A 131 4.37 -37.80 7.43
C ALA A 131 3.98 -39.26 7.20
#